data_AF-A0A7H0GJK1-F1
#
_entry.id   AF-A0A7H0GJK1-F1
#
_cell.length_a   1.000
_cell.length_b   1.000
_cell.length_c   1.000
_cell.angle_alpha   90.00
_cell.angle_beta   90.00
_cell.angle_gamma   90.00
#
_symmetry.space_group_name_H-M   'P 1'
#
loop_
_entity.id
_entity.type
_entity.pdbx_description
1 polymer ?
#
loop_
_entity_poly.entity_id
_entity_poly.type
_entity_poly.pdbx_seq_one_letter_code
_entity_poly.pdbx_strand_id
1 'polypeptide(L)'
;MKNKIIFVDVDDTLIRSVGSKRIVIPSVVEQVRRLHNEGATLFLWSSGGAEYCRASALELGIAECFSNFLPKPTVYLDDQPVHEWRDCLHLYPMQASEA
;
A
#
# COMPACT_ATOMS: atom_id res chain seq x y z
N MET A 1 16.63 -5.80 14.41
CA MET A 1 15.25 -6.14 14.02
C MET A 1 15.19 -6.16 12.50
N LYS A 2 14.45 -7.10 11.89
CA LYS A 2 14.29 -7.17 10.42
C LYS A 2 13.51 -5.91 9.99
N ASN A 3 13.98 -5.22 8.96
CA ASN A 3 13.28 -4.06 8.41
C ASN A 3 11.89 -4.49 7.91
N LYS A 4 10.82 -3.78 8.30
CA LYS A 4 9.46 -4.06 7.82
C LYS A 4 9.31 -3.50 6.40
N ILE A 5 8.96 -4.36 5.45
CA ILE A 5 8.74 -3.99 4.05
C ILE A 5 7.26 -4.19 3.75
N ILE A 6 6.55 -3.13 3.37
CA ILE A 6 5.09 -3.16 3.26
C ILE A 6 4.67 -2.59 1.92
N PHE A 7 3.83 -3.34 1.21
CA PHE A 7 3.23 -2.91 -0.04
C PHE A 7 1.78 -2.55 0.20
N VAL A 8 1.41 -1.31 -0.12
CA VAL A 8 0.09 -0.73 0.14
C VAL A 8 -0.63 -0.54 -1.18
N ASP A 9 -1.87 -0.99 -1.25
CA ASP A 9 -2.75 -0.77 -2.41
C ASP A 9 -3.43 0.60 -2.37
N VAL A 10 -3.90 1.09 -3.53
CA VAL A 10 -4.61 2.37 -3.63
C VAL A 10 -6.11 2.15 -3.49
N ASP A 11 -6.71 1.46 -4.47
CA ASP A 11 -8.16 1.38 -4.62
C ASP A 11 -8.78 0.42 -3.59
N ASP A 12 -9.88 0.85 -2.99
CA ASP A 12 -10.54 0.20 -1.84
C ASP A 12 -9.62 -0.06 -0.63
N THR A 13 -8.44 0.57 -0.60
CA THR A 13 -7.45 0.44 0.49
C THR A 13 -7.12 1.79 1.11
N LEU A 14 -6.60 2.74 0.34
CA LEU A 14 -6.41 4.13 0.77
C LEU A 14 -7.60 5.01 0.36
N ILE A 15 -8.22 4.69 -0.78
CA ILE A 15 -9.27 5.48 -1.38
C ILE A 15 -10.34 4.53 -1.92
N ARG A 16 -11.60 4.78 -1.55
CA ARG A 16 -12.76 4.17 -2.20
C ARG A 16 -13.34 5.12 -3.24
N SER A 17 -13.55 4.61 -4.45
CA SER A 17 -14.17 5.38 -5.54
C SER A 17 -15.67 5.06 -5.63
N VAL A 18 -16.51 6.10 -5.68
CA VAL A 18 -17.96 6.01 -5.89
C VAL A 18 -18.32 6.95 -7.04
N GLY A 19 -18.49 6.39 -8.25
CA GLY A 19 -18.54 7.19 -9.47
C GLY A 19 -17.23 7.95 -9.67
N SER A 20 -17.30 9.28 -9.84
CA SER A 20 -16.13 10.15 -9.90
C SER A 20 -15.62 10.60 -8.52
N LYS A 21 -16.36 10.32 -7.45
CA LYS A 21 -15.99 10.75 -6.09
C LYS A 21 -14.97 9.78 -5.50
N ARG A 22 -13.85 10.33 -5.03
CA ARG A 22 -12.83 9.62 -4.25
C ARG A 22 -13.04 9.90 -2.77
N ILE A 23 -13.19 8.85 -1.98
CA ILE A 23 -13.46 8.90 -0.55
C ILE A 23 -12.25 8.26 0.14
N VAL A 24 -11.52 9.05 0.92
CA VAL A 24 -10.37 8.57 1.68
C VAL A 24 -10.81 7.54 2.72
N ILE A 25 -9.98 6.52 2.96
CA ILE A 25 -10.10 5.58 4.08
C ILE A 25 -9.10 6.04 5.14
N PRO A 26 -9.50 6.88 6.12
CA PRO A 26 -8.55 7.61 6.95
C PRO A 26 -7.70 6.71 7.84
N SER A 27 -8.29 5.61 8.32
CA SER A 27 -7.59 4.64 9.17
C SER A 27 -6.34 4.07 8.49
N VAL A 28 -6.39 3.73 7.21
CA VAL A 28 -5.23 3.18 6.49
C VAL A 28 -4.18 4.25 6.24
N VAL A 29 -4.59 5.48 5.92
CA VAL A 29 -3.69 6.64 5.76
C VAL A 29 -2.92 6.92 7.06
N GLU A 30 -3.61 6.89 8.20
CA GLU A 30 -2.98 7.03 9.52
C GLU A 30 -1.97 5.91 9.80
N GLN A 31 -2.31 4.66 9.45
CA GLN A 31 -1.39 3.53 9.59
C GLN A 31 -0.15 3.66 8.72
N VAL A 32 -0.27 4.13 7.47
CA VAL A 32 0.88 4.41 6.59
C VAL A 32 1.84 5.39 7.27
N ARG A 33 1.33 6.47 7.85
CA ARG A 33 2.17 7.46 8.56
C ARG A 33 2.83 6.85 9.79
N ARG A 34 2.09 6.11 10.60
CA ARG A 34 2.62 5.42 11.78
C ARG A 34 3.78 4.49 11.39
N LEU A 35 3.56 3.61 10.41
CA LEU A 35 4.54 2.64 9.96
C LEU A 35 5.79 3.31 9.38
N HIS A 36 5.63 4.38 8.60
CA HIS A 36 6.75 5.18 8.11
C HIS A 36 7.57 5.78 9.27
N ASN A 37 6.90 6.35 10.28
CA ASN A 37 7.56 6.91 11.46
C ASN A 37 8.26 5.85 12.32
N GLU A 38 7.80 4.60 12.28
CA GLU A 38 8.46 3.44 12.90
C GLU A 38 9.67 2.93 12.10
N GLY A 39 9.94 3.52 10.93
CA GLY A 39 11.07 3.17 10.07
C GLY A 39 10.78 2.05 9.07
N ALA A 40 9.52 1.70 8.82
CA ALA A 40 9.16 0.74 7.78
C ALA A 40 9.46 1.29 6.38
N THR A 41 9.86 0.41 5.46
CA THR A 41 10.00 0.72 4.04
C THR A 41 8.68 0.43 3.35
N LEU A 42 8.01 1.48 2.86
CA LEU A 42 6.70 1.38 2.24
C LEU A 42 6.80 1.52 0.72
N PHE A 43 6.06 0.68 0.00
CA PHE A 43 5.85 0.76 -1.43
C PHE A 43 4.36 0.95 -1.70
N LEU A 44 4.01 1.84 -2.61
CA LEU A 44 2.61 2.00 -3.04
C LEU A 44 2.44 1.38 -4.43
N TRP A 45 1.43 0.53 -4.58
CA TRP A 45 1.14 -0.12 -5.86
C TRP A 45 -0.34 -0.08 -6.25
N SER A 46 -0.62 -0.19 -7.54
CA SER A 46 -1.98 -0.30 -8.08
C SER A 46 -1.91 -0.90 -9.48
N SER A 47 -3.01 -1.54 -9.91
CA SER A 47 -3.21 -1.91 -11.31
C SER A 47 -3.29 -0.67 -12.22
N GLY A 48 -3.55 0.52 -11.68
CA GLY A 48 -3.51 1.80 -12.39
C GLY A 48 -2.11 2.33 -12.72
N GLY A 49 -1.04 1.66 -12.24
CA GLY A 49 0.34 2.01 -12.54
C GLY A 49 1.00 2.97 -11.55
N ALA A 50 2.31 3.18 -11.72
CA ALA A 50 3.14 3.95 -10.80
C ALA A 50 2.74 5.44 -10.74
N GLU A 51 2.38 6.04 -11.87
CA GLU A 51 1.92 7.43 -11.96
C GLU A 51 0.62 7.63 -11.18
N TYR A 52 -0.32 6.68 -11.28
CA TYR A 52 -1.57 6.71 -10.53
C TYR A 52 -1.32 6.60 -9.01
N CYS A 53 -0.40 5.74 -8.59
CA CYS A 53 0.02 5.64 -7.20
C CYS A 53 0.63 6.96 -6.70
N ARG A 54 1.58 7.53 -7.43
CA ARG A 54 2.22 8.81 -7.07
C ARG A 54 1.19 9.94 -6.94
N ALA A 55 0.28 10.06 -7.92
CA ALA A 55 -0.78 11.07 -7.88
C ALA A 55 -1.70 10.90 -6.66
N SER A 56 -2.12 9.67 -6.36
CA SER A 56 -2.96 9.37 -5.20
C SER A 56 -2.25 9.67 -3.88
N ALA A 57 -0.95 9.36 -3.76
CA ALA A 57 -0.18 9.66 -2.57
C ALA A 57 0.03 11.17 -2.34
N LEU A 58 0.22 11.94 -3.43
CA LEU A 58 0.29 13.40 -3.37
C LEU A 58 -1.05 14.03 -2.96
N GLU A 59 -2.16 13.53 -3.51
CA GLU A 59 -3.54 13.93 -3.13
C GLU A 59 -3.79 13.73 -1.63
N LEU A 60 -3.32 12.61 -1.08
CA LEU A 60 -3.45 12.25 0.33
C LEU A 60 -2.37 12.89 1.23
N GLY A 61 -1.37 13.56 0.65
CA GLY A 61 -0.24 14.14 1.36
C GLY A 61 0.68 13.13 2.07
N ILE A 62 0.76 11.88 1.61
CA ILE A 62 1.59 10.78 2.17
C ILE A 62 2.69 10.34 1.21
N ALA A 63 3.00 11.12 0.17
CA ALA A 63 3.96 10.72 -0.86
C ALA A 63 5.37 10.47 -0.28
N GLU A 64 5.76 11.24 0.74
CA GLU A 64 7.01 11.11 1.47
C GLU A 64 7.11 9.81 2.28
N CYS A 65 5.97 9.19 2.61
CA CYS A 65 5.96 7.93 3.36
C CYS A 65 6.47 6.74 2.53
N PHE A 66 6.45 6.85 1.20
CA PHE A 66 6.77 5.75 0.29
C PHE A 66 8.16 5.87 -0.33
N SER A 67 8.90 4.75 -0.34
CA SER A 67 10.20 4.64 -0.99
C SER A 67 10.08 4.53 -2.51
N ASN A 68 8.99 3.95 -3.03
CA ASN A 68 8.72 3.91 -4.47
C ASN A 68 7.22 3.71 -4.79
N PHE A 69 6.85 4.04 -6.03
CA PHE A 69 5.52 3.83 -6.62
C PHE A 69 5.63 2.80 -7.74
N LEU A 70 4.80 1.76 -7.70
CA LEU A 70 4.95 0.58 -8.57
C LEU A 70 3.62 0.22 -9.25
N PRO A 71 3.64 -0.26 -10.51
CA PRO A 71 2.50 -1.01 -11.01
C PRO A 71 2.37 -2.34 -10.25
N LYS A 72 1.14 -2.86 -10.08
CA LYS A 72 0.96 -4.26 -9.71
C LYS A 72 1.49 -5.15 -10.86
N PRO A 73 2.21 -6.25 -10.56
CA PRO A 73 2.76 -7.10 -11.60
C PRO A 73 1.65 -7.79 -12.39
N THR A 74 1.87 -8.00 -13.69
CA THR A 74 1.01 -8.86 -14.53
C THR A 74 1.37 -10.34 -14.35
N VAL A 75 2.63 -10.64 -14.07
CA VAL A 75 3.19 -11.96 -13.80
C VAL A 75 4.29 -11.80 -12.74
N TYR A 76 4.37 -12.72 -11.79
CA TYR A 76 5.53 -12.90 -10.93
C TYR A 76 6.04 -14.33 -11.10
N LEU A 77 7.36 -14.51 -10.99
CA LEU A 77 8.01 -15.82 -11.04
C LEU A 77 8.63 -16.07 -9.69
N ASP A 78 8.16 -17.12 -9.01
CA ASP A 78 8.60 -17.51 -7.68
C ASP A 78 8.36 -19.02 -7.52
N ASP A 79 9.17 -19.71 -6.70
CA ASP A 79 8.98 -21.14 -6.44
C ASP A 79 7.79 -21.42 -5.51
N GLN A 80 7.26 -20.38 -4.85
CA GLN A 80 6.06 -20.45 -4.02
C GLN A 80 5.06 -19.34 -4.39
N PRO A 81 3.75 -19.63 -4.40
CA PRO A 81 2.76 -18.60 -4.59
C PRO A 81 2.78 -17.61 -3.40
N VAL A 82 2.49 -16.33 -3.67
CA VAL A 82 2.61 -15.24 -2.67
C VAL A 82 1.90 -15.53 -1.34
N HIS A 83 0.76 -16.23 -1.36
CA HIS A 83 -0.01 -16.53 -0.16
C HIS A 83 0.59 -17.66 0.71
N GLU A 84 1.62 -18.35 0.24
CA GLU A 84 2.35 -19.38 0.99
C GLU A 84 3.65 -18.84 1.62
N TRP A 85 4.03 -17.59 1.32
CA TRP A 85 5.25 -16.98 1.85
C TRP A 85 5.20 -16.84 3.38
N ARG A 86 6.15 -17.49 4.08
CA ARG A 86 6.22 -17.59 5.54
C ARG A 86 6.09 -16.26 6.31
N ASP A 87 6.73 -15.21 5.80
CA ASP A 87 6.85 -13.92 6.50
C ASP A 87 5.94 -12.82 5.88
N CYS A 88 5.06 -13.16 4.93
CA CYS A 88 4.22 -12.20 4.21
C CYS A 88 2.75 -12.40 4.57
N LEU A 89 2.17 -11.42 5.26
CA LEU A 89 0.76 -11.43 5.65
C LEU A 89 -0.06 -10.54 4.73
N HIS A 90 -1.16 -11.07 4.20
CA HIS A 90 -2.20 -10.26 3.56
C HIS A 90 -3.15 -9.72 4.62
N LEU A 91 -3.33 -8.39 4.65
CA LEU A 91 -4.24 -7.70 5.58
C LEU A 91 -5.26 -6.90 4.79
N TYR A 92 -6.54 -7.02 5.17
CA TYR A 92 -7.57 -6.12 4.68
C TYR A 92 -7.45 -4.73 5.33
N PRO A 93 -8.03 -3.67 4.75
CA PRO A 93 -8.02 -2.32 5.32
C PRO A 93 -8.51 -2.26 6.78
N MET A 94 -9.48 -3.11 7.15
CA MET A 94 -10.00 -3.19 8.53
C MET A 94 -8.98 -3.77 9.53
N GLN A 95 -7.93 -4.41 9.03
CA GLN A 95 -6.85 -5.03 9.81
C GLN A 95 -5.54 -4.22 9.73
N ALA A 96 -5.56 -3.02 9.16
CA ALA A 96 -4.33 -2.23 8.92
C ALA A 96 -3.52 -1.93 10.20
N SER A 97 -4.15 -1.96 11.37
CA SER A 97 -3.46 -1.82 12.67
C SER A 97 -2.61 -3.02 13.07
N GLU A 98 -2.78 -4.17 12.41
CA GLU A 98 -2.01 -5.40 12.66
C GLU A 98 -0.65 -5.41 11.92
N ALA A 99 -0.42 -4.41 11.06
CA ALA A 99 0.81 -4.24 10.27
C ALA A 99 2.02 -3.76 11.10
#